data_AF-X1LZC5-F1
#
_entry.id   AF-X1LZC5-F1
#
_cell.length_a   1.000
_cell.length_b   1.000
_cell.length_c   1.000
_cell.angle_alpha   90.00
_cell.angle_beta   90.00
_cell.angle_gamma   90.00
#
_symmetry.space_group_name_H-M   'P 1'
#
loop_
_entity.id
_entity.type
_entity.pdbx_description
1 polymer ?
#
loop_
_entity_poly.entity_id
_entity_poly.type
_entity_poly.pdbx_seq_one_letter_code
_entity_poly.pdbx_strand_id
1 'polypeptide(L)'
;GAEKLLGRGDMLYMPSEAGRPKRLQGSFISDVEIERLVYFWGNQREVKVSPVNFDEVAELVTLSQRLASAPDPLLGEAKRLAQEHKHVSTSFLQRRLHVGYPRAARLMEALELEGLLEIKSQR
;
A
#
# COMPACT_ATOMS: atom_id res chain seq x y z
N GLY A 1 -21.08 -17.13 -32.58
CA GLY A 1 -19.75 -17.64 -32.21
C GLY A 1 -19.41 -17.13 -30.83
N ALA A 2 -19.00 -18.01 -29.92
CA ALA A 2 -18.67 -17.66 -28.53
C ALA A 2 -17.45 -16.73 -28.39
N GLU A 3 -16.77 -16.45 -29.50
CA GLU A 3 -15.62 -15.55 -29.66
C GLU A 3 -16.00 -14.05 -29.71
N LYS A 4 -17.26 -13.73 -29.98
CA LYS A 4 -17.69 -12.33 -30.21
C LYS A 4 -18.20 -11.73 -28.89
N LEU A 5 -17.57 -10.64 -28.46
CA LEU A 5 -18.04 -9.85 -27.33
C LEU A 5 -19.42 -9.27 -27.65
N LEU A 6 -20.36 -9.41 -26.72
CA LEU A 6 -21.75 -9.00 -26.89
C LEU A 6 -22.04 -7.59 -26.35
N GLY A 7 -21.13 -7.00 -25.56
CA GLY A 7 -21.34 -5.69 -24.97
C GLY A 7 -20.11 -5.14 -24.24
N ARG A 8 -20.24 -3.91 -23.71
CA ARG A 8 -19.13 -3.14 -23.11
C ARG A 8 -18.62 -3.67 -21.76
N GLY A 9 -19.31 -4.64 -21.16
CA GLY A 9 -18.92 -5.31 -19.91
C GLY A 9 -18.64 -6.80 -20.08
N ASP A 10 -18.57 -7.27 -21.32
CA ASP A 10 -18.33 -8.68 -21.65
C ASP A 10 -16.86 -8.88 -22.05
N MET A 11 -16.21 -9.88 -21.48
CA MET A 11 -14.79 -10.16 -21.67
C MET A 11 -14.54 -11.66 -21.84
N LEU A 12 -13.51 -12.01 -22.62
CA LEU A 12 -12.99 -13.38 -22.71
C LEU A 12 -11.59 -13.40 -22.08
N TYR A 13 -11.40 -14.24 -21.07
CA TYR A 13 -10.15 -14.45 -20.35
C TYR A 13 -9.59 -15.84 -20.64
N MET A 14 -8.35 -15.91 -21.12
CA MET A 14 -7.66 -17.17 -21.41
C MET A 14 -6.41 -17.30 -20.54
N PRO A 15 -6.45 -18.09 -19.46
CA PRO A 15 -5.25 -18.45 -18.69
C PRO A 15 -4.28 -19.28 -19.53
N SER A 16 -2.98 -19.20 -19.24
CA SER A 16 -1.91 -19.92 -19.95
C SER A 16 -2.07 -21.46 -19.91
N GLU A 17 -2.78 -21.99 -18.91
CA GLU A 17 -3.01 -23.42 -18.71
C GLU A 17 -4.34 -23.91 -19.36
N ALA A 18 -5.14 -23.01 -19.92
CA ALA A 18 -6.47 -23.32 -20.43
C ALA A 18 -6.51 -23.41 -21.96
N GLY A 19 -7.03 -24.53 -22.49
CA GLY A 19 -7.21 -24.73 -23.94
C GLY A 19 -8.38 -23.97 -24.58
N ARG A 20 -9.15 -23.17 -23.82
CA ARG A 20 -10.26 -22.35 -24.33
C ARG A 20 -10.49 -21.10 -23.46
N PRO A 21 -10.96 -19.99 -24.04
CA PRO A 21 -11.23 -18.77 -23.28
C PRO A 21 -12.45 -18.97 -22.36
N LYS A 22 -12.36 -18.45 -21.15
CA LYS A 22 -13.47 -18.32 -20.19
C LYS A 22 -14.15 -16.97 -20.38
N ARG A 23 -15.47 -16.96 -20.44
CA ARG A 23 -16.25 -15.73 -20.53
C ARG A 23 -16.47 -15.11 -19.16
N LEU A 24 -16.30 -13.81 -19.08
CA LEU A 24 -16.49 -12.99 -17.88
C LEU A 24 -17.43 -11.84 -18.22
N GLN A 25 -18.36 -11.55 -17.33
CA GLN A 25 -19.30 -10.44 -17.47
C GLN A 25 -19.20 -9.56 -16.24
N GLY A 26 -18.82 -8.31 -16.44
CA GLY A 26 -18.80 -7.26 -15.42
C GLY A 26 -19.79 -6.15 -15.75
N SER A 27 -20.06 -5.31 -14.76
CA SER A 27 -20.79 -4.06 -14.98
C SER A 27 -19.86 -3.05 -15.65
N PHE A 28 -20.18 -2.65 -16.88
CA PHE A 28 -19.54 -1.49 -17.49
C PHE A 28 -20.17 -0.22 -16.88
N ILE A 29 -19.34 0.64 -16.32
CA ILE A 29 -19.74 1.96 -15.82
C ILE A 29 -18.86 2.96 -16.57
N SER A 30 -19.49 3.92 -17.26
CA SER A 30 -18.79 5.00 -17.95
C SER A 30 -18.35 6.10 -16.98
N ASP A 31 -17.34 6.88 -17.36
CA ASP A 31 -16.85 8.01 -16.56
C ASP A 31 -17.97 9.01 -16.21
N VAL A 32 -18.88 9.26 -17.15
CA VAL A 32 -20.04 10.13 -16.95
C VAL A 32 -21.00 9.58 -15.88
N GLU A 33 -21.18 8.25 -15.81
CA GLU A 33 -22.00 7.62 -14.78
C GLU A 33 -21.31 7.67 -13.41
N ILE A 34 -19.98 7.51 -13.37
CA ILE A 34 -19.18 7.66 -12.16
C ILE A 34 -19.32 9.08 -11.62
N GLU A 35 -19.13 10.11 -12.46
CA GLU A 35 -19.26 11.52 -12.06
C GLU A 35 -20.64 11.83 -11.50
N ARG A 36 -21.70 11.32 -12.15
CA ARG A 36 -23.08 11.49 -11.66
C ARG A 36 -23.30 10.83 -10.31
N LEU A 37 -22.77 9.62 -10.10
CA LEU A 37 -22.88 8.93 -8.81
C LEU A 37 -22.13 9.70 -7.72
N VAL A 38 -20.90 10.14 -7.98
CA VAL A 38 -20.11 10.94 -7.04
C VAL A 38 -20.82 12.24 -6.69
N TYR A 39 -21.37 12.95 -7.68
CA TYR A 39 -22.13 14.18 -7.47
C TYR A 39 -23.41 13.94 -6.65
N PHE A 40 -24.16 12.90 -6.99
CA PHE A 40 -25.38 12.52 -6.28
C PHE A 40 -25.08 12.27 -4.80
N TRP A 41 -24.11 11.42 -4.49
CA TRP A 41 -23.72 11.09 -3.11
C TRP A 41 -23.10 12.28 -2.36
N GLY A 42 -22.33 13.12 -3.06
CA GLY A 42 -21.74 14.33 -2.49
C GLY A 42 -22.80 15.34 -2.02
N ASN A 43 -23.93 15.42 -2.71
CA ASN A 43 -25.02 16.36 -2.39
C ASN A 43 -26.05 15.81 -1.40
N GLN A 44 -26.02 14.51 -1.08
CA GLN A 44 -26.95 13.90 -0.11
C GLN A 44 -26.58 14.19 1.35
N ARG A 45 -25.38 14.71 1.62
CA ARG A 45 -25.04 15.29 2.92
C ARG A 45 -25.07 16.80 2.78
N GLU A 46 -25.58 17.50 3.79
CA GLU A 46 -25.01 18.81 4.14
C GLU A 46 -23.55 18.56 4.51
N VAL A 47 -22.71 18.42 3.49
CA VAL A 47 -21.28 18.46 3.68
C VAL A 47 -21.05 19.90 4.09
N LYS A 48 -20.77 20.14 5.38
CA LYS A 48 -19.92 21.26 5.75
C LYS A 48 -18.61 21.01 5.01
N VAL A 49 -18.55 21.39 3.74
CA VAL A 49 -17.31 21.37 2.97
C VAL A 49 -16.54 22.54 3.55
N SER A 50 -15.88 22.31 4.68
CA SER A 50 -14.67 23.08 4.94
C SER A 50 -13.80 22.83 3.71
N PRO A 51 -13.38 23.89 2.97
CA PRO A 51 -12.49 23.71 1.84
C PRO A 51 -11.31 22.89 2.37
N VAL A 52 -11.09 21.72 1.80
CA VAL A 52 -9.99 20.87 2.22
C VAL A 52 -8.73 21.63 1.83
N ASN A 53 -8.15 22.34 2.81
CA ASN A 53 -6.85 22.94 2.67
C ASN A 53 -5.89 21.78 2.47
N PHE A 54 -5.30 21.68 1.28
CA PHE A 54 -4.28 20.68 0.99
C PHE A 54 -3.10 20.79 1.99
N ASP A 55 -2.89 21.96 2.58
CA ASP A 55 -1.95 22.19 3.69
C ASP A 55 -2.37 21.48 4.99
N GLU A 56 -3.65 21.42 5.33
CA GLU A 56 -4.12 20.67 6.51
C GLU A 56 -4.03 19.15 6.30
N VAL A 57 -4.23 18.67 5.06
CA VAL A 57 -4.00 17.26 4.72
C VAL A 57 -2.51 16.93 4.78
N ALA A 58 -1.65 17.83 4.32
CA ALA A 58 -0.20 17.69 4.48
C ALA A 58 0.19 17.70 5.96
N GLU A 59 -0.41 18.55 6.79
CA GLU A 59 -0.22 18.53 8.24
C GLU A 59 -0.75 17.26 8.90
N LEU A 60 -1.89 16.71 8.47
CA LEU A 60 -2.45 15.44 8.97
C LEU A 60 -1.61 14.23 8.54
N VAL A 61 -1.04 14.25 7.34
CA VAL A 61 -0.05 13.26 6.88
C VAL A 61 1.23 13.40 7.69
N THR A 62 1.70 14.62 7.95
CA THR A 62 2.87 14.90 8.79
C THR A 62 2.61 14.49 10.24
N LEU A 63 1.40 14.72 10.77
CA LEU A 63 0.95 14.30 12.10
C LEU A 63 0.81 12.78 12.17
N SER A 64 0.31 12.12 11.13
CA SER A 64 0.27 10.65 11.04
C SER A 64 1.67 10.06 10.93
N GLN A 65 2.59 10.70 10.22
CA GLN A 65 4.01 10.33 10.18
C GLN A 65 4.69 10.55 11.54
N ARG A 66 4.32 11.61 12.27
CA ARG A 66 4.77 11.89 13.64
C ARG A 66 4.14 10.93 14.67
N LEU A 67 2.88 10.52 14.50
CA LEU A 67 2.22 9.52 15.34
C LEU A 67 2.75 8.10 15.05
N ALA A 68 3.14 7.85 13.80
CA ALA A 68 3.94 6.68 13.40
C ALA A 68 5.41 6.79 13.86
N SER A 69 5.82 7.91 14.45
CA SER A 69 7.10 8.05 15.16
C SER A 69 7.03 7.54 16.60
N ALA A 70 5.93 6.94 17.04
CA ALA A 70 5.98 6.03 18.17
C ALA A 70 6.97 4.90 17.79
N PRO A 71 8.13 4.79 18.45
CA PRO A 71 9.11 3.77 18.10
C PRO A 71 8.45 2.40 18.19
N ASP A 72 8.60 1.60 17.13
CA ASP A 72 8.03 0.26 17.06
C ASP A 72 8.45 -0.52 18.33
N PRO A 73 7.54 -1.23 19.02
CA PRO A 73 7.87 -1.98 20.22
C PRO A 73 9.04 -2.95 20.05
N LEU A 74 9.27 -3.45 18.82
CA LEU A 74 10.34 -4.38 18.48
C LEU A 74 11.65 -3.68 18.11
N LEU A 75 11.70 -2.34 18.06
CA LEU A 75 12.91 -1.58 17.74
C LEU A 75 14.04 -1.89 18.71
N GLY A 76 13.75 -2.03 20.01
CA GLY A 76 14.75 -2.39 21.01
C GLY A 76 15.37 -3.78 20.77
N GLU A 77 14.56 -4.75 20.35
CA GLU A 77 15.04 -6.09 20.01
C GLU A 77 15.84 -6.07 18.69
N ALA A 78 15.37 -5.31 17.70
CA ALA A 78 16.08 -5.11 16.44
C ALA A 78 17.48 -4.50 16.65
N LYS A 79 17.64 -3.56 17.60
CA LYS A 79 18.96 -2.99 17.96
C LYS A 79 19.91 -4.03 18.53
N ARG A 80 19.42 -4.88 19.44
CA ARG A 80 20.24 -5.95 20.03
C ARG A 80 20.74 -6.90 18.95
N LEU A 81 19.84 -7.33 18.07
CA LEU A 81 20.18 -8.18 16.94
C LEU A 81 21.20 -7.52 16.00
N ALA A 82 21.10 -6.20 15.81
CA ALA A 82 22.06 -5.46 14.99
C ALA A 82 23.44 -5.31 15.63
N GLN A 83 23.54 -5.30 16.96
CA GLN A 83 24.81 -5.30 17.67
C GLN A 83 25.44 -6.71 17.72
N GLU A 84 24.62 -7.75 17.82
CA GLU A 84 25.09 -9.15 17.88
C GLU A 84 25.56 -9.69 16.51
N HIS A 85 24.98 -9.21 15.42
CA HIS A 85 25.25 -9.71 14.08
C HIS A 85 25.91 -8.67 13.17
N LYS A 86 27.04 -9.05 12.54
CA LYS A 86 27.79 -8.18 11.61
C LYS A 86 26.99 -7.76 10.36
N HIS A 87 25.97 -8.54 9.98
CA HIS A 87 25.15 -8.28 8.80
C HIS A 87 23.67 -8.46 9.15
N VAL A 88 22.91 -7.38 8.99
CA VAL A 88 21.47 -7.32 9.21
C VAL A 88 20.82 -6.89 7.91
N SER A 89 19.73 -7.56 7.54
CA SER A 89 18.91 -7.20 6.40
C SER A 89 17.43 -7.23 6.77
N THR A 90 16.57 -6.64 5.93
CA THR A 90 15.12 -6.69 6.12
C THR A 90 14.62 -8.13 6.29
N SER A 91 15.05 -9.05 5.42
CA SER A 91 14.73 -10.49 5.49
C SER A 91 15.28 -11.19 6.73
N PHE A 92 16.39 -10.69 7.31
CA PHE A 92 16.91 -11.19 8.59
C PHE A 92 15.97 -10.80 9.74
N LEU A 93 15.57 -9.52 9.81
CA LEU A 93 14.63 -9.03 10.83
C LEU A 93 13.26 -9.70 10.72
N GLN A 94 12.75 -9.93 9.50
CA GLN A 94 11.48 -10.67 9.30
C GLN A 94 11.49 -12.04 9.97
N ARG A 95 12.58 -12.80 9.81
CA ARG A 95 12.70 -14.16 10.35
C ARG A 95 12.91 -14.16 11.85
N ARG A 96 13.72 -13.22 12.37
CA ARG A 96 14.11 -13.21 13.78
C ARG A 96 13.04 -12.61 14.70
N LEU A 97 12.30 -11.61 14.21
CA LEU A 97 11.26 -10.90 14.95
C LEU A 97 9.84 -11.37 14.57
N HIS A 98 9.71 -12.33 13.65
CA HIS A 98 8.43 -12.86 13.15
C HIS A 98 7.46 -11.77 12.64
N VAL A 99 7.99 -10.79 11.90
CA VAL A 99 7.22 -9.66 11.35
C VAL A 99 7.12 -9.71 9.83
N GLY A 100 6.04 -9.14 9.29
CA GLY A 100 5.88 -8.95 7.85
C GLY A 100 6.88 -7.94 7.26
N TYR A 101 7.09 -8.03 5.95
CA TYR A 101 8.04 -7.19 5.21
C TYR A 101 7.87 -5.68 5.47
N PRO A 102 6.65 -5.09 5.43
CA PRO A 102 6.48 -3.64 5.63
C PRO A 102 6.87 -3.16 7.03
N ARG A 103 6.82 -4.04 8.03
CA ARG A 103 7.25 -3.72 9.40
C ARG A 103 8.76 -3.89 9.56
N ALA A 104 9.33 -4.95 8.98
CA ALA A 104 10.79 -5.15 8.96
C ALA A 104 11.52 -4.03 8.20
N ALA A 105 10.96 -3.53 7.10
CA ALA A 105 11.53 -2.40 6.36
C ALA A 105 11.58 -1.12 7.22
N ARG A 106 10.48 -0.79 7.90
CA ARG A 106 10.43 0.36 8.84
C ARG A 106 11.41 0.21 10.01
N LEU A 107 11.56 -1.00 10.55
CA LEU A 107 12.55 -1.29 11.60
C LEU A 107 13.98 -1.12 11.08
N MET A 108 14.24 -1.54 9.84
CA MET A 108 15.53 -1.41 9.18
C MET A 108 15.88 0.07 8.94
N GLU A 109 14.94 0.86 8.42
CA GLU A 109 15.09 2.32 8.26
C GLU A 109 15.32 3.01 9.61
N ALA A 110 14.60 2.61 10.67
CA ALA A 110 14.81 3.15 12.01
C ALA A 110 16.20 2.82 12.59
N LEU A 111 16.75 1.64 12.31
CA LEU A 111 18.11 1.27 12.72
C LEU A 111 19.18 2.04 11.93
N GLU A 112 18.93 2.35 10.65
CA GLU A 112 19.81 3.19 9.82
C GLU A 112 19.84 4.63 10.32
N LEU A 113 18.68 5.22 10.65
CA LEU A 113 18.57 6.58 11.18
C LEU A 113 19.33 6.76 12.50
N GLU A 114 19.42 5.71 13.32
CA GLU A 114 20.19 5.71 14.56
C GLU A 114 21.69 5.44 14.37
N GLY A 115 22.15 5.23 13.13
CA GLY A 115 23.56 5.03 12.81
C GLY A 115 24.12 3.65 13.18
N LEU A 116 23.25 2.66 13.42
CA LEU A 116 23.69 1.30 13.79
C LEU A 116 24.10 0.45 12.57
N LEU A 117 23.75 0.86 11.34
CA LEU A 117 24.00 0.09 10.12
C LEU A 117 24.47 1.02 8.99
N GLU A 118 25.60 0.68 8.35
CA GLU A 118 26.10 1.37 7.17
C GLU A 118 25.43 0.83 5.90
N ILE A 119 24.81 1.71 5.11
CA ILE A 119 24.24 1.36 3.81
C ILE A 119 25.40 1.06 2.84
N LYS A 120 25.75 -0.21 2.67
CA LYS A 120 26.47 -0.64 1.47
C LYS A 120 25.48 -0.66 0.30
N SER A 121 25.28 0.51 -0.28
CA SER A 121 24.61 0.70 -1.56
C SER A 121 25.46 0.01 -2.64
N GLN A 122 25.18 -1.26 -2.90
CA GLN A 122 25.69 -1.95 -4.09
C GLN A 122 24.94 -1.37 -5.29
N ARG A 123 25.65 -0.52 -6.03
CA ARG A 123 25.37 -0.26 -7.45
C ARG A 123 25.66 -1.50 -8.28
#